data_AF-A0A9E4SQM6-F1
#
_entry.id   AF-A0A9E4SQM6-F1
#
_cell.length_a   1.000
_cell.length_b   1.000
_cell.length_c   1.000
_cell.angle_alpha   90.00
_cell.angle_beta   90.00
_cell.angle_gamma   90.00
#
_symmetry.space_group_name_H-M   'P 1'
#
loop_
_entity.id
_entity.type
_entity.pdbx_description
1 polymer ?
#
loop_
_entity_poly.entity_id
_entity_poly.type
_entity_poly.pdbx_seq_one_letter_code
_entity_poly.pdbx_strand_id
1 'polypeptide(L)'
;MFVEKLRAAQQKNQSFLCVGLDPDPELMPHPDVASFLHEIVEATKDLVCAYKPNLAFFEALGVGGMQTLLESIRGVPSHIPIIADAKRGDIGNTARFYARALF
;
A
#
# COMPACT_ATOMS: atom_id res chain seq x y z
N MET A 1 7.69 4.88 -15.37
CA MET A 1 8.54 4.34 -14.26
C MET A 1 8.11 4.94 -12.91
N PHE A 2 8.49 4.35 -11.77
CA PHE A 2 8.04 4.79 -10.42
C PHE A 2 8.25 6.30 -10.17
N VAL A 3 9.45 6.83 -10.46
CA VAL A 3 9.79 8.24 -10.20
C VAL A 3 8.92 9.20 -11.02
N GLU A 4 8.63 8.88 -12.27
CA GLU A 4 7.77 9.69 -13.14
C GLU A 4 6.32 9.68 -12.62
N LYS A 5 5.84 8.50 -12.23
CA LYS A 5 4.50 8.32 -11.65
C LYS A 5 4.34 9.13 -10.36
N LEU A 6 5.34 9.09 -9.48
CA LEU A 6 5.37 9.88 -8.24
C LEU A 6 5.34 11.38 -8.54
N ARG A 7 6.21 11.87 -9.44
CA ARG A 7 6.24 13.29 -9.81
C ARG A 7 4.91 13.76 -10.42
N ALA A 8 4.29 12.93 -11.26
CA ALA A 8 2.99 13.23 -11.85
C ALA A 8 1.89 13.32 -10.78
N ALA A 9 1.86 12.41 -9.81
CA ALA A 9 0.90 12.46 -8.70
C ALA A 9 1.14 13.69 -7.79
N GLN A 10 2.41 14.02 -7.49
CA GLN A 10 2.78 15.22 -6.72
C GLN A 10 2.30 16.51 -7.39
N GLN A 11 2.50 16.63 -8.70
CA GLN A 11 2.04 17.79 -9.47
C GLN A 11 0.52 17.83 -9.60
N LYS A 12 -0.13 16.69 -9.87
CA LYS A 12 -1.58 16.64 -10.04
C LYS A 12 -2.32 17.03 -8.76
N ASN A 13 -1.89 16.49 -7.62
CA ASN A 13 -2.56 16.67 -6.34
C ASN A 13 -1.93 17.80 -5.50
N GLN A 14 -0.90 18.50 -6.03
CA GLN A 14 -0.13 19.54 -5.34
C GLN A 14 0.31 19.12 -3.92
N SER A 15 0.80 17.88 -3.81
CA SER A 15 0.98 17.21 -2.52
C SER A 15 2.27 16.40 -2.46
N PHE A 16 2.85 16.36 -1.27
CA PHE A 16 3.93 15.45 -0.89
C PHE A 16 3.46 14.40 0.12
N LEU A 17 2.16 14.36 0.42
CA LEU A 17 1.58 13.45 1.40
C LEU A 17 1.63 12.01 0.90
N CYS A 18 2.19 11.13 1.72
CA CYS A 18 2.14 9.69 1.55
C CYS A 18 1.33 9.09 2.69
N VAL A 19 0.19 8.47 2.38
CA VAL A 19 -0.68 7.86 3.41
C VAL A 19 -0.27 6.41 3.64
N GLY A 20 -0.07 6.05 4.90
CA GLY A 20 0.11 4.65 5.31
C GLY A 20 -1.22 3.88 5.25
N LEU A 21 -1.16 2.60 4.84
CA LEU A 21 -2.32 1.70 4.84
C LEU A 21 -2.00 0.57 5.82
N ASP A 22 -2.17 0.87 7.10
CA ASP A 22 -1.65 0.09 8.22
C ASP A 22 -2.83 -0.35 9.11
N PRO A 23 -3.62 -1.37 8.70
CA PRO A 23 -4.88 -1.72 9.35
C PRO A 23 -4.63 -2.46 10.67
N ASP A 24 -4.81 -1.76 11.78
CA ASP A 24 -4.84 -2.35 13.13
C ASP A 24 -6.29 -2.70 13.52
N PRO A 25 -6.64 -4.00 13.63
CA PRO A 25 -8.01 -4.42 13.94
C PRO A 25 -8.57 -3.85 15.25
N GLU A 26 -7.72 -3.46 16.21
CA GLU A 26 -8.16 -2.86 17.48
C GLU A 26 -8.56 -1.39 17.33
N LEU A 27 -8.08 -0.71 16.29
CA LEU A 27 -8.31 0.72 16.03
C LEU A 27 -9.33 0.96 14.91
N MET A 28 -9.72 -0.09 14.20
CA MET A 28 -10.64 0.00 13.07
C MET A 28 -12.10 0.17 13.51
N PRO A 29 -12.91 0.92 12.77
CA PRO A 29 -14.33 1.10 13.07
C PRO A 29 -15.17 -0.16 12.81
N HIS A 30 -14.67 -1.08 12.00
CA HIS A 30 -15.32 -2.35 11.65
C HIS A 30 -14.27 -3.40 11.26
N PRO A 31 -14.58 -4.70 11.31
CA PRO A 31 -13.57 -5.76 11.14
C PRO A 31 -13.11 -5.98 9.68
N ASP A 32 -13.84 -5.47 8.69
CA ASP A 32 -13.47 -5.64 7.28
C ASP A 32 -12.29 -4.73 6.88
N VAL A 33 -11.09 -5.30 6.81
CA VAL A 33 -9.84 -4.60 6.44
C VAL A 33 -9.90 -4.02 5.03
N ALA A 34 -10.40 -4.77 4.06
CA ALA A 34 -10.38 -4.31 2.67
C ALA A 34 -11.34 -3.14 2.47
N SER A 35 -12.55 -3.23 3.03
CA SER A 35 -13.52 -2.13 3.00
C SER A 35 -12.97 -0.88 3.70
N PHE A 36 -12.33 -1.05 4.87
CA PHE A 36 -11.79 0.08 5.64
C PHE A 36 -10.69 0.82 4.87
N LEU A 37 -9.76 0.07 4.27
CA LEU A 37 -8.68 0.68 3.49
C LEU A 37 -9.20 1.29 2.18
N HIS A 38 -10.24 0.73 1.55
CA HIS A 38 -10.89 1.35 0.42
C HIS A 38 -11.55 2.69 0.78
N GLU A 39 -12.20 2.81 1.93
CA GLU A 39 -12.75 4.07 2.41
C GLU A 39 -11.67 5.13 2.59
N ILE A 40 -10.52 4.76 3.18
CA ILE A 40 -9.36 5.65 3.30
C ILE A 40 -8.87 6.10 1.92
N VAL A 41 -8.72 5.18 0.97
CA VAL A 41 -8.26 5.50 -0.38
C VAL A 41 -9.25 6.43 -1.09
N GLU A 42 -10.54 6.13 -1.05
CA GLU A 42 -11.57 6.96 -1.68
C GLU A 42 -11.62 8.37 -1.10
N ALA A 43 -11.46 8.51 0.21
CA ALA A 43 -11.46 9.80 0.90
C ALA A 43 -10.17 10.63 0.72
N THR A 44 -9.07 10.03 0.25
CA THR A 44 -7.74 10.69 0.23
C THR A 44 -7.02 10.69 -1.11
N LYS A 45 -7.52 10.00 -2.13
CA LYS A 45 -6.82 9.80 -3.43
C LYS A 45 -6.50 11.10 -4.19
N ASP A 46 -7.25 12.16 -3.96
CA ASP A 46 -7.04 13.50 -4.52
C ASP A 46 -6.06 14.36 -3.71
N LEU A 47 -5.66 13.89 -2.52
CA LEU A 47 -4.79 14.62 -1.59
C LEU A 47 -3.38 14.04 -1.48
N VAL A 48 -3.15 12.81 -1.96
CA VAL A 48 -1.87 12.09 -1.76
C VAL A 48 -1.03 12.03 -3.03
N CYS A 49 0.29 11.89 -2.87
CA CYS A 49 1.17 11.53 -3.97
C CYS A 49 1.52 10.04 -4.00
N ALA A 50 1.24 9.29 -2.93
CA ALA A 50 1.51 7.85 -2.81
C ALA A 50 0.70 7.21 -1.69
N TYR A 51 0.50 5.90 -1.77
CA TYR A 51 0.09 5.06 -0.64
C TYR A 51 1.21 4.11 -0.24
N LYS A 52 1.33 3.82 1.06
CA LYS A 52 2.38 2.98 1.61
C LYS A 52 1.80 1.92 2.56
N PRO A 53 1.27 0.79 2.07
CA PRO A 53 0.91 -0.33 2.92
C PRO A 53 2.15 -0.91 3.61
N ASN A 54 2.09 -1.06 4.93
CA ASN A 54 3.10 -1.78 5.70
C ASN A 54 2.72 -3.27 5.80
N LEU A 55 3.59 -4.13 5.25
CA LEU A 55 3.29 -5.55 5.10
C LEU A 55 3.15 -6.27 6.45
N ALA A 56 3.72 -5.76 7.54
CA ALA A 56 3.61 -6.38 8.86
C ALA A 56 2.14 -6.52 9.31
N PHE A 57 1.30 -5.52 9.05
CA PHE A 57 -0.12 -5.54 9.41
C PHE A 57 -0.89 -6.62 8.64
N PHE A 58 -0.55 -6.83 7.37
CA PHE A 58 -1.17 -7.86 6.55
C PHE A 58 -0.64 -9.25 6.90
N GLU A 59 0.67 -9.41 7.11
CA GLU A 59 1.28 -10.67 7.55
C GLU A 59 0.68 -11.17 8.87
N ALA A 60 0.32 -10.26 9.78
CA ALA A 60 -0.33 -10.58 11.05
C ALA A 60 -1.75 -11.19 10.88
N LEU A 61 -2.40 -11.00 9.73
CA LEU A 61 -3.69 -11.64 9.39
C LEU A 61 -3.54 -13.11 8.98
N GLY A 62 -2.31 -13.64 8.92
CA GLY A 62 -2.02 -15.02 8.56
C GLY A 62 -2.13 -15.28 7.06
N VAL A 63 -2.53 -16.50 6.68
CA VAL A 63 -2.50 -17.00 5.29
C VAL A 63 -3.31 -16.12 4.32
N GLY A 64 -4.40 -15.52 4.79
CA GLY A 64 -5.26 -14.64 3.99
C GLY A 64 -4.73 -13.21 3.83
N GLY A 65 -3.73 -12.81 4.62
CA GLY A 65 -3.29 -11.42 4.71
C GLY A 65 -2.79 -10.83 3.39
N MET A 66 -2.13 -11.64 2.57
CA MET A 66 -1.67 -11.19 1.26
C MET A 66 -2.80 -11.01 0.26
N GLN A 67 -3.84 -11.84 0.34
CA GLN A 67 -5.05 -11.63 -0.44
C GLN A 67 -5.74 -10.34 0.00
N THR A 68 -5.85 -10.10 1.31
CA THR A 68 -6.40 -8.85 1.87
C THR A 68 -5.60 -7.63 1.42
N LEU A 69 -4.26 -7.68 1.39
CA LEU A 69 -3.44 -6.59 0.85
C LEU A 69 -3.82 -6.30 -0.60
N LEU A 70 -3.85 -7.33 -1.45
CA LEU A 70 -4.18 -7.18 -2.87
C LEU A 70 -5.59 -6.61 -3.06
N GLU A 71 -6.56 -7.06 -2.28
CA GLU A 71 -7.92 -6.53 -2.31
C GLU A 71 -7.95 -5.06 -1.90
N SER A 72 -7.25 -4.69 -0.82
CA SER A 72 -7.22 -3.32 -0.28
C SER A 72 -6.59 -2.29 -1.22
N ILE A 73 -5.59 -2.69 -2.02
CA ILE A 73 -4.91 -1.77 -2.94
C ILE A 73 -5.57 -1.68 -4.32
N ARG A 74 -6.57 -2.52 -4.64
CA ARG A 74 -7.27 -2.49 -5.94
C ARG A 74 -7.95 -1.15 -6.21
N GLY A 75 -8.43 -0.48 -5.16
CA GLY A 75 -9.05 0.84 -5.27
C GLY A 75 -8.07 1.99 -5.56
N VAL A 76 -6.75 1.77 -5.41
CA VAL A 76 -5.76 2.83 -5.61
C VAL A 76 -5.70 3.21 -7.10
N PRO A 77 -5.93 4.48 -7.47
CA PRO A 77 -5.87 4.90 -8.85
C PRO A 77 -4.53 4.56 -9.50
N SER A 78 -4.57 4.04 -10.73
CA SER A 78 -3.38 3.53 -11.43
C SER A 78 -2.27 4.56 -11.65
N HIS A 79 -2.56 5.87 -11.51
CA HIS A 79 -1.59 6.96 -11.60
C HIS A 79 -0.91 7.31 -10.26
N ILE A 80 -1.40 6.78 -9.13
CA ILE A 80 -0.80 6.97 -7.79
C ILE A 80 0.11 5.77 -7.49
N PRO A 81 1.40 5.98 -7.17
CA PRO A 81 2.31 4.89 -6.81
C PRO A 81 1.94 4.26 -5.46
N ILE A 82 2.24 2.96 -5.36
CA ILE A 82 2.15 2.20 -4.12
C ILE A 82 3.59 1.84 -3.71
N ILE A 83 3.90 2.03 -2.43
CA ILE A 83 5.18 1.70 -1.82
C ILE A 83 4.96 0.56 -0.83
N ALA A 84 5.36 -0.66 -1.17
CA ALA A 84 5.32 -1.78 -0.25
C ALA A 84 6.38 -1.58 0.85
N ASP A 85 5.97 -1.17 2.04
CA ASP A 85 6.85 -1.02 3.19
C ASP A 85 7.08 -2.39 3.85
N ALA A 86 7.97 -3.16 3.22
CA ALA A 86 8.24 -4.56 3.57
C ALA A 86 9.55 -4.75 4.34
N LYS A 87 10.41 -3.72 4.37
CA LYS A 87 11.75 -3.71 5.02
C LYS A 87 12.60 -4.97 4.71
N ARG A 88 12.46 -5.53 3.51
CA ARG A 88 13.17 -6.75 3.11
C ARG A 88 14.65 -6.49 2.85
N GLY A 89 15.51 -7.38 3.34
CA GLY A 89 16.94 -7.37 3.09
C GLY A 89 17.55 -8.74 3.37
N ASP A 90 18.22 -9.32 2.37
CA ASP A 90 18.80 -10.67 2.42
C ASP A 90 19.82 -10.84 1.28
N ILE A 91 20.51 -11.98 1.20
CA ILE A 91 21.46 -12.32 0.15
C ILE A 91 20.80 -12.36 -1.23
N GLY A 92 21.60 -12.19 -2.27
CA GLY A 92 21.11 -12.02 -3.64
C GLY A 92 20.14 -13.09 -4.13
N ASN A 93 20.31 -14.36 -3.74
CA ASN A 93 19.37 -15.41 -4.12
C ASN A 93 17.97 -15.17 -3.51
N THR A 94 17.90 -14.92 -2.20
CA THR A 94 16.65 -14.68 -1.48
C THR A 94 16.03 -13.33 -1.87
N ALA A 95 16.85 -12.29 -2.06
CA ALA A 95 16.40 -10.97 -2.50
C ALA A 95 15.62 -11.02 -3.83
N ARG A 96 15.98 -11.92 -4.76
CA ARG A 96 15.21 -12.13 -6.00
C ARG A 96 13.80 -12.65 -5.75
N PHE A 97 13.61 -13.47 -4.71
CA PHE A 97 12.28 -13.96 -4.34
C PHE A 97 11.45 -12.88 -3.64
N TYR A 98 12.07 -12.00 -2.84
CA TYR A 98 11.38 -10.81 -2.35
C TYR A 98 10.93 -9.88 -3.49
N ALA A 99 11.78 -9.68 -4.50
CA ALA A 99 11.41 -8.91 -5.68
C ALA A 99 10.25 -9.58 -6.43
N ARG A 100 10.32 -10.88 -6.69
CA ARG A 100 9.25 -11.66 -7.35
C ARG A 100 7.93 -11.64 -6.58
N ALA A 101 7.96 -11.53 -5.26
CA ALA A 101 6.75 -11.45 -4.45
C ALA A 101 6.01 -10.11 -4.62
N LEU A 102 6.70 -9.05 -5.03
CA LEU A 102 6.17 -7.67 -5.07
C LEU A 102 6.06 -7.07 -6.48
N PHE A 103 6.81 -7.61 -7.45
CA PHE A 103 6.92 -7.12 -8.83
C PHE A 103 6.78 -8.27 -9.83
#